data_AF-A0AAW8TX91-F1
#
_entry.id   AF-A0AAW8TX91-F1
#
_cell.length_a   1.000
_cell.length_b   1.000
_cell.length_c   1.000
_cell.angle_alpha   90.00
_cell.angle_beta   90.00
_cell.angle_gamma   90.00
#
_symmetry.space_group_name_H-M   'P 1'
#
loop_
_entity.id
_entity.type
_entity.pdbx_description
1 polymer ?
#
loop_
_entity_poly.entity_id
_entity_poly.type
_entity_poly.pdbx_seq_one_letter_code
_entity_poly.pdbx_strand_id
1 'polypeptide(L)'
;MKVSEAIDRLEIGDTVWAKATVNAINFEGGYIRAENTKTSIYLDGNAEISLEEPQAEKVVVPDWFDQWYKAVKNDSVYSEETALKLINQCGWGHMLEYPSGENVPDSNMTEWINENRLLANRAILDGYTVKPKRWVVKNKKHGSGLESFINGTVKPMWTTEEPLWMTFTDKSKAEAVATLVEGSVEEV
;
A
#
# COMPACT_ATOMS: atom_id res chain seq x y z
N MET A 1 0.51 -24.81 -4.95
CA MET A 1 0.37 -26.29 -5.02
C MET A 1 1.64 -26.94 -4.52
N LYS A 2 1.60 -28.21 -4.11
CA LYS A 2 2.82 -28.92 -3.71
C LYS A 2 3.63 -29.34 -4.94
N VAL A 3 4.96 -29.41 -4.81
CA VAL A 3 5.84 -29.92 -5.88
C VAL A 3 5.41 -31.33 -6.32
N SER A 4 5.03 -32.20 -5.38
CA SER A 4 4.57 -33.56 -5.70
C SER A 4 3.30 -33.62 -6.55
N GLU A 5 2.51 -32.53 -6.58
CA GLU A 5 1.27 -32.44 -7.38
C GLU A 5 1.51 -31.81 -8.76
N ALA A 6 2.61 -31.08 -8.90
CA ALA A 6 2.92 -30.27 -10.07
C ALA A 6 3.93 -30.94 -11.01
N ILE A 7 4.80 -31.80 -10.48
CA ILE A 7 5.92 -32.39 -11.22
C ILE A 7 5.48 -33.16 -12.47
N ASP A 8 4.33 -33.81 -12.43
CA ASP A 8 3.76 -34.56 -13.55
C ASP A 8 3.06 -33.66 -14.59
N ARG A 9 2.96 -32.35 -14.32
CA ARG A 9 2.23 -31.37 -15.14
C ARG A 9 3.15 -30.33 -15.79
N LEU A 10 4.42 -30.32 -15.43
CA LEU A 10 5.41 -29.35 -15.93
C LEU A 10 6.02 -29.82 -17.25
N GLU A 11 6.17 -28.88 -18.18
CA GLU A 11 6.89 -29.07 -19.44
C GLU A 11 8.22 -28.32 -19.45
N ILE A 12 9.15 -28.77 -20.29
CA ILE A 12 10.44 -28.09 -20.47
C ILE A 12 10.16 -26.70 -21.05
N GLY A 13 10.56 -25.66 -20.32
CA GLY A 13 10.35 -24.26 -20.68
C GLY A 13 9.36 -23.54 -19.76
N ASP A 14 8.64 -24.27 -18.91
CA ASP A 14 7.74 -23.66 -17.93
C ASP A 14 8.50 -22.86 -16.87
N THR A 15 7.94 -21.72 -16.50
CA THR A 15 8.42 -20.90 -15.40
C THR A 15 7.74 -21.33 -14.11
N VAL A 16 8.53 -21.55 -13.05
CA VAL A 16 8.02 -21.99 -11.75
C VAL A 16 8.47 -21.02 -10.66
N TRP A 17 7.53 -20.61 -9.84
CA TRP A 17 7.78 -19.76 -8.68
C TRP A 17 7.71 -20.58 -7.41
N ALA A 18 8.80 -20.61 -6.64
CA ALA A 18 8.89 -21.39 -5.42
C ALA A 18 8.91 -20.49 -4.18
N LYS A 19 8.08 -20.82 -3.20
CA LYS A 19 8.15 -20.22 -1.87
C LYS A 19 8.93 -21.16 -0.98
N ALA A 20 10.10 -20.72 -0.52
CA ALA A 20 10.99 -21.53 0.31
C ALA A 20 11.39 -20.79 1.59
N THR A 21 11.62 -21.55 2.66
CA THR A 21 12.23 -21.02 3.88
C THR A 21 13.72 -20.88 3.68
N VAL A 22 14.26 -19.69 3.92
CA VAL A 22 15.70 -19.43 3.87
C VAL A 22 16.31 -19.81 5.22
N ASN A 23 17.17 -20.84 5.23
CA ASN A 23 17.79 -21.36 6.45
C ASN A 23 19.14 -20.70 6.79
N ALA A 24 19.78 -20.04 5.81
CA ALA A 24 21.00 -19.29 6.00
C ALA A 24 21.10 -18.17 4.95
N ILE A 25 21.61 -17.01 5.35
CA ILE A 25 21.89 -15.87 4.46
C ILE A 25 23.38 -15.55 4.58
N ASN A 26 24.11 -15.66 3.47
CA ASN A 26 25.48 -15.17 3.37
C ASN A 26 25.48 -13.78 2.71
N PHE A 27 26.17 -12.81 3.32
CA PHE A 27 26.17 -11.39 2.92
C PHE A 27 27.41 -10.97 2.12
N GLU A 28 28.18 -11.92 1.57
CA GLU A 28 29.35 -11.60 0.75
C GLU A 28 28.95 -11.00 -0.61
N GLY A 29 29.03 -9.67 -0.74
CA GLY A 29 29.06 -9.00 -2.05
C GLY A 29 27.75 -8.38 -2.55
N GLY A 30 26.77 -8.09 -1.67
CA GLY A 30 25.60 -7.29 -2.04
C GLY A 30 24.50 -8.04 -2.79
N TYR A 31 24.52 -9.38 -2.76
CA TYR A 31 23.42 -10.23 -3.21
C TYR A 31 23.02 -11.19 -2.09
N ILE A 32 21.74 -11.58 -2.04
CA ILE A 32 21.27 -12.66 -1.16
C ILE A 32 21.61 -13.98 -1.83
N ARG A 33 22.59 -14.71 -1.30
CA ARG A 33 22.87 -16.09 -1.74
C ARG A 33 22.01 -17.06 -0.92
N ALA A 34 20.90 -17.51 -1.49
CA ALA A 34 20.19 -18.68 -0.99
C ALA A 34 20.98 -19.93 -1.42
N GLU A 35 21.86 -20.41 -0.55
CA GLU A 35 22.70 -21.57 -0.84
C GLU A 35 21.89 -22.87 -0.69
N ASN A 36 21.63 -23.53 -1.82
CA ASN A 36 21.55 -24.99 -1.87
C ASN A 36 22.83 -25.49 -2.56
N THR A 37 23.38 -26.61 -2.10
CA THR A 37 24.82 -26.96 -2.21
C THR A 37 25.35 -27.25 -3.62
N LYS A 38 24.58 -27.07 -4.70
CA LYS A 38 25.04 -27.19 -6.10
C LYS A 38 24.25 -26.23 -7.00
N THR A 39 24.64 -26.14 -8.27
CA THR A 39 23.97 -25.45 -9.40
C THR A 39 22.49 -25.81 -9.63
N SER A 40 21.83 -26.45 -8.66
CA SER A 40 20.48 -26.98 -8.67
C SER A 40 19.77 -26.55 -7.38
N ILE A 41 18.55 -26.03 -7.50
CA ILE A 41 17.65 -25.79 -6.36
C ILE A 41 16.84 -27.08 -6.17
N TYR A 42 17.07 -27.81 -5.08
CA TYR A 42 16.22 -28.93 -4.71
C TYR A 42 15.02 -28.41 -3.92
N LEU A 43 13.82 -28.60 -4.47
CA LEU A 43 12.56 -28.37 -3.77
C LEU A 43 12.05 -29.71 -3.25
N ASP A 44 11.72 -29.78 -1.96
CA ASP A 44 11.05 -30.94 -1.37
C ASP A 44 9.67 -31.14 -2.04
N GLY A 45 9.18 -32.37 -2.13
CA GLY A 45 7.80 -32.67 -2.57
C GLY A 45 6.73 -31.89 -1.80
N ASN A 46 6.99 -31.51 -0.56
CA ASN A 46 6.12 -30.67 0.27
C ASN A 46 6.30 -29.16 0.07
N ALA A 47 7.30 -28.71 -0.67
CA ALA A 47 7.50 -27.29 -0.93
C ALA A 47 6.31 -26.73 -1.73
N GLU A 48 5.94 -25.48 -1.44
CA GLU A 48 4.89 -24.79 -2.16
C GLU A 48 5.46 -24.10 -3.40
N ILE A 49 4.84 -24.40 -4.55
CA ILE A 49 5.15 -23.74 -5.81
C ILE A 49 3.88 -23.19 -6.46
N SER A 50 4.09 -22.21 -7.34
CA SER A 50 3.09 -21.60 -8.20
C SER A 50 3.59 -21.64 -9.65
N LEU A 51 2.69 -22.00 -10.56
CA LEU A 51 2.91 -21.87 -12.01
C LEU A 51 2.54 -20.47 -12.52
N GLU A 52 1.82 -19.71 -11.70
CA GLU A 52 1.51 -18.31 -11.93
C GLU A 52 2.50 -17.45 -11.18
N GLU A 53 2.95 -16.36 -11.80
CA GLU A 53 3.78 -15.36 -11.13
C GLU A 53 3.04 -14.82 -9.91
N PRO A 54 3.63 -14.96 -8.69
CA PRO A 54 2.99 -14.49 -7.49
C PRO A 54 2.77 -13.00 -7.61
N GLN A 55 1.50 -12.61 -7.76
CA GLN A 55 1.12 -11.22 -7.68
C GLN A 55 1.31 -10.80 -6.23
N ALA A 56 2.35 -10.02 -5.97
CA ALA A 56 2.51 -9.40 -4.67
C ALA A 56 1.23 -8.60 -4.37
N GLU A 57 0.67 -8.78 -3.18
CA GLU A 57 -0.45 -7.94 -2.76
C GLU A 57 -0.01 -6.48 -2.85
N LYS A 58 -0.72 -5.71 -3.69
CA LYS A 58 -0.45 -4.28 -3.85
C LYS A 58 -0.61 -3.60 -2.51
N VAL A 59 0.44 -2.94 -2.06
CA VAL A 59 0.41 -2.19 -0.79
C VAL A 59 -0.54 -1.00 -0.90
N VAL A 60 -1.16 -0.64 0.22
CA VAL A 60 -2.02 0.55 0.29
C VAL A 60 -1.16 1.75 0.70
N VAL A 61 -1.17 2.81 -0.10
CA VAL A 61 -0.41 4.05 0.14
C VAL A 61 -1.34 5.25 0.28
N PRO A 62 -0.92 6.34 0.95
CA PRO A 62 -1.68 7.58 0.98
C PRO A 62 -1.81 8.24 -0.40
N ASP A 63 -2.85 9.05 -0.60
CA ASP A 63 -3.10 9.80 -1.85
C ASP A 63 -1.93 10.67 -2.30
N TRP A 64 -1.23 11.29 -1.36
CA TRP A 64 -0.08 12.14 -1.68
C TRP A 64 1.05 11.33 -2.33
N PHE A 65 1.20 10.05 -1.98
CA PHE A 65 2.25 9.19 -2.54
C PHE A 65 2.00 8.94 -4.02
N ASP A 66 0.73 8.71 -4.40
CA ASP A 66 0.33 8.56 -5.80
C ASP A 66 0.57 9.85 -6.60
N GLN A 67 0.23 11.01 -6.02
CA GLN A 67 0.49 12.30 -6.66
C GLN A 67 1.98 12.57 -6.85
N TRP A 68 2.78 12.34 -5.81
CA TRP A 68 4.22 12.47 -5.86
C TRP A 68 4.83 11.53 -6.90
N TYR A 69 4.46 10.25 -6.89
CA TYR A 69 5.04 9.29 -7.83
C TYR A 69 4.62 9.55 -9.29
N LYS A 70 3.40 10.06 -9.53
CA LYS A 70 2.99 10.55 -10.85
C LYS A 70 3.84 11.73 -11.33
N ALA A 71 4.19 12.65 -10.43
CA ALA A 71 5.13 13.73 -10.76
C ALA A 71 6.50 13.16 -11.15
N VAL A 72 7.00 12.16 -10.40
CA VAL A 72 8.25 11.44 -10.74
C VAL A 72 8.18 10.79 -12.12
N LYS A 73 7.06 10.14 -12.45
CA LYS A 73 6.83 9.52 -13.77
C LYS A 73 6.84 10.50 -14.93
N ASN A 74 6.33 11.70 -14.72
CA ASN A 74 6.25 12.70 -15.76
C ASN A 74 7.60 13.37 -16.06
N ASP A 75 8.48 13.45 -15.05
CA ASP A 75 9.74 14.18 -15.14
C ASP A 75 10.96 13.29 -15.44
N SER A 76 10.83 11.97 -15.26
CA SER A 76 11.93 11.02 -15.46
C SER A 76 11.55 9.83 -16.32
N VAL A 77 12.36 9.57 -17.35
CA VAL A 77 12.29 8.35 -18.17
C VAL A 77 12.61 7.10 -17.33
N TYR A 78 13.41 7.25 -16.26
CA TYR A 78 13.78 6.21 -15.30
C TYR A 78 13.04 6.38 -13.97
N SER A 79 11.72 6.53 -14.06
CA SER A 79 10.87 6.96 -12.95
C SER A 79 10.89 6.03 -11.73
N GLU A 80 10.99 4.71 -11.90
CA GLU A 80 11.08 3.75 -10.80
C GLU A 80 12.40 3.88 -10.03
N GLU A 81 13.53 3.86 -10.73
CA GLU A 81 14.86 4.05 -10.12
C GLU A 81 14.98 5.42 -9.44
N THR A 82 14.45 6.46 -10.09
CA THR A 82 14.40 7.82 -9.54
C THR A 82 13.58 7.83 -8.24
N ALA A 83 12.37 7.27 -8.25
CA ALA A 83 11.53 7.21 -7.06
C ALA A 83 12.20 6.46 -5.91
N LEU A 84 12.81 5.31 -6.19
CA LEU A 84 13.55 4.53 -5.18
C LEU A 84 14.71 5.34 -4.60
N LYS A 85 15.49 6.04 -5.42
CA LYS A 85 16.57 6.91 -4.93
C LYS A 85 16.02 8.00 -3.99
N LEU A 86 14.97 8.69 -4.40
CA LEU A 86 14.34 9.77 -3.63
C LEU A 86 13.75 9.29 -2.30
N ILE A 87 13.17 8.09 -2.26
CA ILE A 87 12.67 7.46 -1.02
C ILE A 87 13.82 7.07 -0.08
N ASN A 88 14.89 6.48 -0.64
CA ASN A 88 15.98 5.94 0.16
C ASN A 88 16.98 7.01 0.64
N GLN A 89 16.98 8.21 0.03
CA GLN A 89 17.74 9.36 0.54
C GLN A 89 17.04 10.09 1.69
N CYS A 90 15.73 9.91 1.91
CA CYS A 90 15.03 10.54 3.03
C CYS A 90 15.65 10.15 4.38
N GLY A 91 15.72 11.09 5.32
CA GLY A 91 16.29 10.89 6.66
C GLY A 91 17.68 11.54 6.80
N TRP A 92 18.20 11.58 8.02
CA TRP A 92 19.55 12.10 8.32
C TRP A 92 19.77 13.55 7.82
N GLY A 93 18.72 14.38 7.88
CA GLY A 93 18.75 15.78 7.41
C GLY A 93 18.23 15.99 5.98
N HIS A 94 17.88 14.92 5.26
CA HIS A 94 17.32 14.98 3.92
C HIS A 94 15.80 14.78 3.94
N MET A 95 15.09 15.62 3.21
CA MET A 95 13.63 15.53 3.01
C MET A 95 13.31 14.68 1.79
N LEU A 96 12.03 14.30 1.64
CA LEU A 96 11.55 13.79 0.36
C LEU A 96 11.60 14.92 -0.67
N GLU A 97 12.04 14.62 -1.88
CA GLU A 97 12.21 15.58 -2.97
C GLU A 97 11.35 15.20 -4.18
N TYR A 98 11.07 16.18 -5.02
CA TYR A 98 10.66 15.98 -6.40
C TYR A 98 11.89 15.73 -7.29
N PRO A 99 11.72 15.18 -8.52
CA PRO A 99 12.85 14.98 -9.43
C PRO A 99 13.58 16.28 -9.81
N SER A 100 12.90 17.43 -9.72
CA SER A 100 13.49 18.76 -9.86
C SER A 100 14.56 19.11 -8.81
N GLY A 101 14.66 18.31 -7.74
CA GLY A 101 15.53 18.57 -6.58
C GLY A 101 14.90 19.48 -5.52
N GLU A 102 13.65 19.89 -5.72
CA GLU A 102 12.90 20.65 -4.70
C GLU A 102 12.35 19.70 -3.63
N ASN A 103 12.47 20.07 -2.36
CA ASN A 103 11.85 19.33 -1.26
C ASN A 103 10.32 19.37 -1.39
N VAL A 104 9.66 18.26 -1.03
CA VAL A 104 8.22 18.28 -0.83
C VAL A 104 7.89 19.22 0.34
N PRO A 105 6.87 20.09 0.20
CA PRO A 105 6.61 21.14 1.18
C PRO A 105 6.05 20.62 2.51
N ASP A 106 5.45 19.43 2.52
CA ASP A 106 4.84 18.84 3.71
C ASP A 106 5.82 17.87 4.40
N SER A 107 6.28 18.26 5.59
CA SER A 107 7.19 17.44 6.41
C SER A 107 6.59 16.09 6.81
N ASN A 108 5.27 15.97 6.89
CA ASN A 108 4.61 14.71 7.24
C ASN A 108 4.80 13.65 6.16
N MET A 109 4.98 14.04 4.89
CA MET A 109 5.28 13.10 3.81
C MET A 109 6.67 12.49 4.00
N THR A 110 7.64 13.31 4.39
CA THR A 110 9.01 12.86 4.70
C THR A 110 9.02 11.95 5.92
N GLU A 111 8.29 12.30 6.97
CA GLU A 111 8.15 11.47 8.19
C GLU A 111 7.53 10.11 7.84
N TRP A 112 6.44 10.10 7.06
CA TRP A 112 5.82 8.86 6.61
C TRP A 112 6.79 7.98 5.82
N ILE A 113 7.59 8.55 4.90
CA ILE A 113 8.62 7.78 4.18
C ILE A 113 9.65 7.19 5.16
N ASN A 114 10.09 7.96 6.15
CA ASN A 114 11.07 7.47 7.13
C ASN A 114 10.54 6.26 7.91
N GLU A 115 9.27 6.29 8.30
CA GLU A 115 8.61 5.21 9.05
C GLU A 115 8.20 4.03 8.15
N ASN A 116 7.89 4.28 6.88
CA ASN A 116 7.29 3.31 5.95
C ASN A 116 8.19 3.00 4.75
N ARG A 117 9.51 3.22 4.83
CA ARG A 117 10.45 3.12 3.69
C ARG A 117 10.34 1.80 2.93
N LEU A 118 10.25 0.67 3.64
CA LEU A 118 10.11 -0.64 3.01
C LEU A 118 8.80 -0.77 2.24
N LEU A 119 7.69 -0.29 2.81
CA LEU A 119 6.39 -0.27 2.17
C LEU A 119 6.40 0.63 0.93
N ALA A 120 6.99 1.82 1.05
CA ALA A 120 7.17 2.76 -0.06
C ALA A 120 7.99 2.15 -1.22
N ASN A 121 9.10 1.47 -0.91
CA ASN A 121 9.88 0.75 -1.93
C ASN A 121 9.06 -0.36 -2.61
N ARG A 122 8.29 -1.15 -1.86
CA ARG A 122 7.40 -2.19 -2.42
C ARG A 122 6.28 -1.59 -3.26
N ALA A 123 5.74 -0.42 -2.90
CA ALA A 123 4.77 0.29 -3.72
C ALA A 123 5.31 0.60 -5.12
N ILE A 124 6.58 1.01 -5.23
CA ILE A 124 7.22 1.27 -6.51
C ILE A 124 7.47 -0.03 -7.29
N LEU A 125 8.00 -1.06 -6.63
CA LEU A 125 8.44 -2.30 -7.28
C LEU A 125 7.30 -3.24 -7.68
N ASP A 126 6.28 -3.37 -6.83
CA ASP A 126 5.21 -4.36 -6.99
C ASP A 126 3.86 -3.70 -7.36
N GLY A 127 3.84 -2.36 -7.39
CA GLY A 127 2.63 -1.58 -7.54
C GLY A 127 1.87 -1.38 -6.23
N TYR A 128 0.93 -0.45 -6.26
CA TYR A 128 0.15 -0.04 -5.09
C TYR A 128 -1.31 0.24 -5.42
N THR A 129 -2.10 0.39 -4.36
CA THR A 129 -3.43 1.00 -4.39
C THR A 129 -3.44 2.20 -3.46
N VAL A 130 -4.28 3.18 -3.76
CA VAL A 130 -4.42 4.38 -2.94
C VAL A 130 -5.43 4.13 -1.84
N LYS A 131 -5.14 4.57 -0.61
CA LYS A 131 -6.06 4.51 0.52
C LYS A 131 -7.37 5.17 0.09
N PRO A 132 -8.49 4.44 0.02
CA PRO A 132 -9.73 5.02 -0.46
C PRO A 132 -10.14 6.14 0.50
N LYS A 133 -10.35 7.35 -0.04
CA LYS A 133 -10.91 8.46 0.71
C LYS A 133 -12.21 8.05 1.38
N ARG A 134 -12.34 8.36 2.66
CA ARG A 134 -13.58 8.17 3.40
C ARG A 134 -14.08 9.51 3.88
N TRP A 135 -15.39 9.65 3.87
CA TRP A 135 -16.06 10.83 4.39
C TRP A 135 -16.94 10.41 5.55
N VAL A 136 -16.99 11.23 6.59
CA VAL A 136 -17.93 11.09 7.70
C VAL A 136 -18.81 12.33 7.77
N VAL A 137 -20.01 12.17 8.30
CA VAL A 137 -20.91 13.29 8.58
C VAL A 137 -20.81 13.60 10.06
N LYS A 138 -20.39 14.82 10.41
CA LYS A 138 -20.30 15.31 11.79
C LYS A 138 -21.48 16.19 12.15
N ASN A 139 -21.84 16.13 13.42
CA ASN A 139 -22.80 17.05 14.02
C ASN A 139 -22.11 18.40 14.27
N LYS A 140 -22.62 19.47 13.66
CA LYS A 140 -22.07 20.84 13.78
C LYS A 140 -21.96 21.35 15.23
N LYS A 141 -22.75 20.81 16.16
CA LYS A 141 -22.87 21.34 17.53
C LYS A 141 -22.05 20.57 18.57
N HIS A 142 -21.71 19.31 18.32
CA HIS A 142 -21.28 18.40 19.38
C HIS A 142 -20.04 17.56 19.08
N GLY A 143 -19.38 17.76 17.93
CA GLY A 143 -18.15 17.02 17.58
C GLY A 143 -18.34 15.50 17.41
N SER A 144 -19.59 15.03 17.41
CA SER A 144 -19.97 13.63 17.19
C SER A 144 -20.14 13.32 15.70
N GLY A 145 -19.90 12.07 15.33
CA GLY A 145 -20.15 11.54 13.98
C GLY A 145 -21.50 10.83 13.88
N LEU A 146 -22.05 10.82 12.68
CA LEU A 146 -23.26 10.07 12.36
C LEU A 146 -22.94 8.58 12.46
N GLU A 147 -23.66 7.85 13.31
CA GLU A 147 -23.51 6.41 13.45
C GLU A 147 -24.46 5.66 12.50
N SER A 148 -25.73 6.04 12.52
CA SER A 148 -26.80 5.40 11.76
C SER A 148 -28.08 6.23 11.82
N PHE A 149 -29.17 5.70 11.26
CA PHE A 149 -30.51 6.27 11.37
C PHE A 149 -31.40 5.36 12.22
N ILE A 150 -32.31 5.97 12.98
CA ILE A 150 -33.31 5.20 13.73
C ILE A 150 -34.19 4.45 12.73
N ASN A 151 -34.30 3.13 12.92
CA ASN A 151 -35.00 2.23 12.01
C ASN A 151 -36.40 2.74 11.65
N GLY A 152 -36.71 2.76 10.35
CA GLY A 152 -37.99 3.25 9.82
C GLY A 152 -38.14 4.78 9.82
N THR A 153 -37.10 5.55 10.13
CA THR A 153 -37.13 7.02 10.12
C THR A 153 -35.84 7.61 9.53
N VAL A 154 -35.85 8.91 9.22
CA VAL A 154 -34.65 9.69 8.84
C VAL A 154 -34.00 10.40 10.04
N LYS A 155 -34.34 10.02 11.26
CA LYS A 155 -33.77 10.64 12.46
C LYS A 155 -32.35 10.13 12.70
N PRO A 156 -31.32 10.99 12.71
CA PRO A 156 -29.93 10.57 12.88
C PRO A 156 -29.63 10.12 14.32
N MET A 157 -28.79 9.10 14.45
CA MET A 157 -28.10 8.74 15.69
C MET A 157 -26.66 9.20 15.60
N TRP A 158 -26.21 9.89 16.65
CA TRP A 158 -24.89 10.49 16.73
C TRP A 158 -24.10 9.83 17.85
N THR A 159 -22.81 9.61 17.62
CA THR A 159 -21.89 9.03 18.61
C THR A 159 -20.55 9.76 18.61
N THR A 160 -19.89 9.80 19.76
CA THR A 160 -18.51 10.30 19.87
C THR A 160 -17.47 9.21 19.62
N GLU A 161 -17.89 7.94 19.47
CA GLU A 161 -17.00 6.81 19.22
C GLU A 161 -16.65 6.72 17.72
N GLU A 162 -15.47 7.22 17.34
CA GLU A 162 -15.00 7.24 15.94
C GLU A 162 -15.11 5.90 15.19
N PRO A 163 -14.83 4.72 15.80
CA PRO A 163 -14.98 3.44 15.11
C PRO A 163 -16.42 3.11 14.68
N LEU A 164 -17.42 3.76 15.29
CA LEU A 164 -18.84 3.57 14.97
C LEU A 164 -19.35 4.58 13.94
N TRP A 165 -18.52 5.53 13.51
CA TRP A 165 -18.96 6.54 12.55
C TRP A 165 -19.24 5.90 11.18
N MET A 166 -20.40 6.20 10.65
CA MET A 166 -20.79 5.87 9.29
C MET A 166 -19.83 6.56 8.32
N THR A 167 -19.13 5.73 7.54
CA THR A 167 -18.19 6.20 6.52
C THR A 167 -18.80 6.04 5.13
N PHE A 168 -18.52 7.02 4.28
CA PHE A 168 -18.92 7.06 2.89
C PHE A 168 -17.68 6.99 2.02
N THR A 169 -17.73 6.24 0.92
CA THR A 169 -16.68 6.23 -0.13
C THR A 169 -17.00 7.16 -1.29
N ASP A 170 -18.07 7.95 -1.17
CA ASP A 170 -18.53 8.92 -2.16
C ASP A 170 -18.88 10.21 -1.43
N LYS A 171 -18.12 11.27 -1.72
CA LYS A 171 -18.29 12.58 -1.07
C LYS A 171 -19.69 13.14 -1.29
N SER A 172 -20.26 13.01 -2.49
CA SER A 172 -21.57 13.56 -2.80
C SER A 172 -22.69 12.85 -2.03
N LYS A 173 -22.52 11.55 -1.74
CA LYS A 173 -23.44 10.84 -0.82
C LYS A 173 -23.31 11.34 0.62
N ALA A 174 -22.09 11.56 1.10
CA ALA A 174 -21.87 12.15 2.42
C ALA A 174 -22.48 13.56 2.52
N GLU A 175 -22.34 14.39 1.49
CA GLU A 175 -22.91 15.75 1.41
C GLU A 175 -24.43 15.74 1.37
N ALA A 176 -25.03 14.81 0.62
CA ALA A 176 -26.48 14.62 0.62
C ALA A 176 -27.01 14.23 2.01
N VAL A 177 -26.32 13.30 2.69
CA VAL A 177 -26.66 12.91 4.06
C VAL A 177 -26.46 14.07 5.03
N ALA A 178 -25.34 14.79 4.94
CA ALA A 178 -25.08 15.97 5.77
C ALA A 178 -26.16 17.04 5.60
N THR A 179 -26.68 17.23 4.39
CA THR A 179 -27.79 18.15 4.13
C THR A 179 -29.07 17.68 4.83
N LEU A 180 -29.38 16.38 4.77
CA LEU A 180 -30.55 15.78 5.41
C LEU A 180 -30.53 15.91 6.94
N VAL A 181 -29.35 15.79 7.55
CA VAL A 181 -29.18 15.76 9.02
C VAL A 181 -28.63 17.08 9.59
N GLU A 182 -28.59 18.14 8.77
CA GLU A 182 -28.00 19.45 9.09
C GLU A 182 -26.53 19.39 9.59
N GLY A 183 -25.79 18.36 9.18
CA GLY A 183 -24.40 18.09 9.54
C GLY A 183 -23.37 18.78 8.62
N SER A 184 -22.10 18.42 8.81
CA SER A 184 -20.97 18.79 7.96
C SER A 184 -20.19 17.55 7.54
N VAL A 185 -19.57 17.59 6.37
CA VAL A 185 -18.72 16.48 5.88
C VAL A 185 -17.27 16.73 6.24
N GLU A 186 -16.58 15.69 6.71
CA GLU A 186 -15.14 15.68 6.96
C GLU A 186 -14.50 14.46 6.27
N GLU A 187 -13.31 14.62 5.70
CA GLU A 187 -12.51 13.54 5.13
C GLU A 187 -11.68 12.88 6.24
N VAL A 188 -11.64 11.53 6.27
CA VAL A 188 -10.94 10.70 7.27
C VAL A 188 -10.07 9.62 6.62
#